data_AF-A0A915EVQ7-F1
#
_entry.id   AF-A0A915EVQ7-F1
#
_cell.length_a   1.000
_cell.length_b   1.000
_cell.length_c   1.000
_cell.angle_alpha   90.00
_cell.angle_beta   90.00
_cell.angle_gamma   90.00
#
_symmetry.space_group_name_H-M   'P 1'
#
loop_
_entity.id
_entity.type
_entity.pdbx_description
1 polymer ?
#
loop_
_entity_poly.entity_id
_entity_poly.type
_entity_poly.pdbx_seq_one_letter_code
_entity_poly.pdbx_strand_id
1 'polypeptide(L)'
;ETMAFNKLNVFHWHITDDQSFSFVSRTFPELSRQAAYNSKMVYTHDDVREIVEFARVRGIRVIPEFDIPGHTRSWSLSHPEIFAKCYDMENESPFYGGLDPSKNETLEFLAALFKEIVELFPDSTLHMGFDEVEFNCWSSNPAIKKFMLNNGMGSPIDIFKIFTVRLLNRIQEVAKRVTLTGQRRFIFWQEVFDNGLKVPNNSLIHLWKDLNSIPGYFGFQAIVSKGWYLDSYLKPSEWIGYYENEISPSSHFYPDVYANFEPKNVIGGEACMWTEWQSDETVIQRIWPVTSAIAERLWYYRTPNSDEFGPRLEEQRCRLLRRGVPVGVASGPGMCPLPSGPDGDISPSDLIKIGAIGTITSGEYIHHLEIRKILLLIFCGLALFTAGYFAGRQGLAAHLPRVLKTLSINNLGITGTSRLARFRKYAFNALFICFSTFIAILLLVSSTPHTSGL
;
A
#
# COMPACT_ATOMS: atom_id res chain seq x y z
N GLU A 1 5.06 -5.25 -6.50
CA GLU A 1 5.73 -5.54 -7.80
C GLU A 1 4.93 -6.44 -8.71
N THR A 2 4.43 -7.57 -8.20
CA THR A 2 3.67 -8.55 -8.99
C THR A 2 2.44 -7.98 -9.69
N MET A 3 1.77 -6.99 -9.10
CA MET A 3 0.72 -6.21 -9.76
C MET A 3 1.18 -5.62 -11.10
N ALA A 4 2.36 -4.99 -11.14
CA ALA A 4 2.92 -4.40 -12.36
C ALA A 4 3.25 -5.47 -13.40
N PHE A 5 3.74 -6.65 -12.97
CA PHE A 5 3.98 -7.78 -13.88
C PHE A 5 2.71 -8.31 -14.55
N ASN A 6 1.55 -8.06 -13.94
CA ASN A 6 0.23 -8.44 -14.43
C ASN A 6 -0.61 -7.25 -14.92
N LYS A 7 0.00 -6.05 -15.04
CA LYS A 7 -0.66 -4.82 -15.49
C LYS A 7 -1.87 -4.36 -14.66
N LEU A 8 -1.92 -4.73 -13.38
CA LEU A 8 -2.84 -4.12 -12.43
C LEU A 8 -2.35 -2.71 -12.07
N ASN A 9 -3.29 -1.79 -11.87
CA ASN A 9 -3.00 -0.36 -11.69
C ASN A 9 -3.67 0.28 -10.45
N VAL A 10 -4.35 -0.50 -9.62
CA VAL A 10 -4.96 -0.05 -8.36
C VAL A 10 -4.58 -1.02 -7.25
N PHE A 11 -3.96 -0.50 -6.19
CA PHE A 11 -3.79 -1.16 -4.91
C PHE A 11 -4.85 -0.59 -3.98
N HIS A 12 -5.93 -1.35 -3.80
CA HIS A 12 -6.93 -1.09 -2.78
C HIS A 12 -6.38 -1.61 -1.46
N TRP A 13 -6.14 -0.69 -0.53
CA TRP A 13 -5.56 -0.99 0.77
C TRP A 13 -6.62 -0.84 1.85
N HIS A 14 -7.17 -1.97 2.31
CA HIS A 14 -8.00 -2.05 3.52
C HIS A 14 -7.08 -2.03 4.75
N ILE A 15 -6.93 -0.86 5.38
CA ILE A 15 -5.83 -0.60 6.33
C ILE A 15 -6.17 -1.05 7.75
N THR A 16 -7.45 -0.95 8.13
CA THR A 16 -7.95 -1.17 9.48
C THR A 16 -9.32 -1.82 9.42
N ASP A 17 -9.61 -2.72 10.35
CA ASP A 17 -10.91 -3.40 10.52
C ASP A 17 -11.17 -3.60 12.02
N ASP A 18 -12.19 -4.39 12.38
CA ASP A 18 -12.59 -4.74 13.74
C ASP A 18 -11.46 -5.27 14.62
N GLN A 19 -10.54 -6.04 14.04
CA GLN A 19 -9.55 -6.78 14.82
C GLN A 19 -8.26 -5.99 15.05
N SER A 20 -7.92 -5.01 14.20
CA SER A 20 -6.73 -4.18 14.42
C SER A 20 -6.78 -2.79 13.78
N PHE A 21 -6.15 -1.83 14.45
CA PHE A 21 -5.87 -0.50 13.89
C PHE A 21 -4.36 -0.32 13.73
N SER A 22 -3.84 -0.62 12.54
CA SER A 22 -2.38 -0.61 12.30
C SER A 22 -1.83 0.74 11.81
N PHE A 23 -2.68 1.68 11.40
CA PHE A 23 -2.25 3.00 10.93
C PHE A 23 -1.80 3.91 12.08
N VAL A 24 -0.59 4.46 12.03
CA VAL A 24 -0.12 5.40 13.06
C VAL A 24 -0.62 6.81 12.74
N SER A 25 -1.81 7.12 13.25
CA SER A 25 -2.36 8.47 13.14
C SER A 25 -1.53 9.47 13.95
N ARG A 26 -1.24 10.64 13.38
CA ARG A 26 -0.64 11.76 14.12
C ARG A 26 -1.67 12.53 14.94
N THR A 27 -2.91 12.58 14.45
CA THR A 27 -4.04 13.25 15.09
C THR A 27 -4.55 12.45 16.29
N PHE A 28 -4.64 11.12 16.14
CA PHE A 28 -5.10 10.19 17.18
C PHE A 28 -4.09 9.03 17.37
N PRO A 29 -2.89 9.28 17.91
CA PRO A 29 -1.86 8.25 18.05
C PRO A 29 -2.28 7.04 18.88
N GLU A 30 -3.20 7.24 19.82
CA GLU A 30 -3.77 6.22 20.70
C GLU A 30 -4.46 5.07 19.96
N LEU A 31 -5.00 5.30 18.76
CA LEU A 31 -5.65 4.27 17.95
C LEU A 31 -4.70 3.08 17.72
N SER A 32 -3.54 3.33 17.09
CA SER A 32 -2.55 2.26 16.87
C SER A 32 -1.87 1.78 18.15
N ARG A 33 -1.63 2.65 19.13
CA ARG A 33 -0.97 2.24 20.39
C ARG A 33 -1.80 1.23 21.18
N GLN A 34 -3.13 1.31 21.10
CA GLN A 34 -4.02 0.45 21.87
C GLN A 34 -4.60 -0.70 21.04
N ALA A 35 -4.70 -0.55 19.72
CA ALA A 35 -5.43 -1.48 18.88
C ALA A 35 -4.62 -2.14 17.77
N ALA A 36 -3.34 -1.81 17.57
CA ALA A 36 -2.46 -2.63 16.75
C ALA A 36 -2.12 -3.94 17.48
N TYR A 37 -2.01 -5.05 16.76
CA TYR A 37 -1.62 -6.34 17.35
C TYR A 37 -0.25 -6.30 18.04
N ASN A 38 0.66 -5.48 17.52
CA ASN A 38 1.97 -5.25 18.11
C ASN A 38 2.46 -3.84 17.77
N SER A 39 3.26 -3.25 18.65
CA SER A 39 3.96 -1.98 18.41
C SER A 39 4.81 -1.92 17.12
N LYS A 40 5.20 -3.08 16.57
CA LYS A 40 5.94 -3.22 15.30
C LYS A 40 5.05 -3.55 14.10
N MET A 41 3.80 -3.92 14.32
CA MET A 41 2.81 -4.23 13.28
C MET A 41 1.99 -2.97 13.02
N VAL A 42 2.67 -1.91 12.61
CA VAL A 42 2.08 -0.60 12.39
C VAL A 42 2.61 0.02 11.11
N TYR A 43 1.82 0.90 10.50
CA TYR A 43 2.18 1.67 9.32
C TYR A 43 2.31 3.14 9.70
N THR A 44 3.54 3.64 9.75
CA THR A 44 3.84 5.04 9.97
C THR A 44 3.56 5.87 8.71
N HIS A 45 3.57 7.19 8.83
CA HIS A 45 3.46 8.07 7.67
C HIS A 45 4.60 7.87 6.66
N ASP A 46 5.79 7.48 7.13
CA ASP A 46 6.92 7.25 6.23
C ASP A 46 6.72 5.93 5.47
N ASP A 47 6.19 4.89 6.11
CA ASP A 47 5.81 3.64 5.45
C ASP A 47 4.73 3.89 4.38
N VAL A 48 3.70 4.68 4.70
CA VAL A 48 2.65 5.04 3.73
C VAL A 48 3.23 5.81 2.55
N ARG A 49 4.13 6.79 2.78
CA ARG A 49 4.79 7.53 1.70
C ARG A 49 5.64 6.62 0.83
N GLU A 50 6.36 5.69 1.43
CA GLU A 50 7.17 4.70 0.70
C GLU A 50 6.28 3.82 -0.18
N ILE A 51 5.17 3.27 0.36
CA ILE A 51 4.22 2.45 -0.39
C ILE A 51 3.62 3.23 -1.56
N VAL A 52 3.19 4.47 -1.33
CA VAL A 52 2.63 5.35 -2.36
C VAL A 52 3.65 5.61 -3.47
N GLU A 53 4.89 5.97 -3.12
CA GLU A 53 5.93 6.24 -4.13
C GLU A 53 6.33 4.96 -4.89
N PHE A 54 6.44 3.84 -4.17
CA PHE A 54 6.78 2.55 -4.75
C PHE A 54 5.73 2.05 -5.75
N ALA A 55 4.45 2.31 -5.46
CA ALA A 55 3.33 2.08 -6.36
C ALA A 55 3.35 3.05 -7.55
N ARG A 56 3.58 4.35 -7.29
CA ARG A 56 3.59 5.42 -8.30
C ARG A 56 4.60 5.16 -9.42
N VAL A 57 5.84 4.77 -9.09
CA VAL A 57 6.88 4.47 -10.10
C VAL A 57 6.55 3.25 -10.98
N ARG A 58 5.52 2.48 -10.61
CA ARG A 58 4.99 1.34 -11.35
C ARG A 58 3.64 1.63 -12.02
N GLY A 59 3.15 2.88 -11.94
CA GLY A 59 1.85 3.26 -12.48
C GLY A 59 0.67 2.67 -11.71
N ILE A 60 0.86 2.36 -10.42
CA ILE A 60 -0.17 1.82 -9.54
C ILE A 60 -0.67 2.92 -8.62
N ARG A 61 -1.99 3.13 -8.60
CA ARG A 61 -2.70 4.00 -7.67
C ARG A 61 -2.85 3.31 -6.31
N VAL A 62 -2.73 4.04 -5.22
CA VAL A 62 -3.01 3.52 -3.87
C VAL A 62 -4.29 4.17 -3.39
N ILE A 63 -5.35 3.37 -3.23
CA ILE A 63 -6.65 3.81 -2.73
C ILE A 63 -6.80 3.24 -1.32
N PRO A 64 -6.71 4.08 -0.27
CA PRO A 64 -6.91 3.61 1.09
C PRO A 64 -8.40 3.39 1.37
N GLU A 65 -8.67 2.42 2.24
CA GLU A 65 -9.95 2.18 2.87
C GLU A 65 -9.78 2.23 4.39
N PHE A 66 -10.60 3.08 5.00
CA PHE A 66 -10.86 3.11 6.44
C PHE A 66 -12.37 2.95 6.58
N ASP A 67 -12.81 1.70 6.65
CA ASP A 67 -14.23 1.39 6.67
C ASP A 67 -14.92 1.93 7.93
N ILE A 68 -16.09 2.50 7.72
CA ILE A 68 -16.96 3.12 8.70
C ILE A 68 -18.42 3.02 8.23
N PRO A 69 -19.42 3.06 9.12
CA PRO A 69 -19.31 2.98 10.57
C PRO A 69 -19.21 1.54 11.11
N GLY A 70 -19.36 0.53 10.25
CA GLY A 70 -19.05 -0.88 10.54
C GLY A 70 -17.53 -1.10 10.68
N HIS A 71 -17.11 -2.35 10.91
CA HIS A 71 -15.69 -2.77 10.88
C HIS A 71 -14.73 -1.87 11.69
N THR A 72 -15.21 -1.33 12.82
CA THR A 72 -14.50 -0.31 13.61
C THR A 72 -14.27 -0.73 15.06
N ARG A 73 -14.51 -1.99 15.44
CA ARG A 73 -14.36 -2.44 16.83
C ARG A 73 -12.98 -2.12 17.42
N SER A 74 -11.90 -2.21 16.65
CA SER A 74 -10.55 -1.89 17.11
C SER A 74 -10.41 -0.42 17.57
N TRP A 75 -11.18 0.49 17.00
CA TRP A 75 -11.15 1.92 17.28
C TRP A 75 -11.80 2.24 18.64
N SER A 76 -12.76 1.40 19.06
CA SER A 76 -13.43 1.53 20.36
C SER A 76 -12.50 1.34 21.56
N LEU A 77 -11.34 0.73 21.36
CA LEU A 77 -10.34 0.53 22.41
C LEU A 77 -9.76 1.86 22.91
N SER A 78 -9.59 2.85 22.04
CA SER A 78 -9.08 4.18 22.42
C SER A 78 -10.15 5.26 22.46
N HIS A 79 -11.24 5.12 21.68
CA HIS A 79 -12.34 6.09 21.62
C HIS A 79 -13.71 5.45 21.88
N PRO A 80 -13.96 4.84 23.05
CA PRO A 80 -15.26 4.24 23.35
C PRO A 80 -16.42 5.27 23.35
N GLU A 81 -16.13 6.56 23.51
CA GLU A 81 -17.11 7.64 23.56
C GLU A 81 -17.86 7.87 22.24
N ILE A 82 -17.27 7.53 21.08
CA ILE A 82 -17.89 7.70 19.76
C ILE A 82 -18.66 6.46 19.28
N PHE A 83 -18.71 5.39 20.08
CA PHE A 83 -19.39 4.14 19.71
C PHE A 83 -20.81 4.06 20.26
N ALA A 84 -21.64 3.29 19.55
CA ALA A 84 -22.98 2.93 19.98
C ALA A 84 -22.91 1.73 20.93
N LYS A 85 -23.41 1.90 22.16
CA LYS A 85 -23.58 0.79 23.11
C LYS A 85 -24.79 -0.06 22.73
N CYS A 86 -24.64 -1.37 22.69
CA CYS A 86 -25.74 -2.30 22.43
C CYS A 86 -26.44 -2.72 23.73
N TYR A 87 -27.71 -3.11 23.63
CA TYR A 87 -28.52 -3.55 24.76
C TYR A 87 -29.27 -4.85 24.43
N ASP A 88 -29.12 -5.85 25.29
CA ASP A 88 -29.78 -7.14 25.21
C ASP A 88 -30.86 -7.25 26.29
N MET A 89 -32.14 -7.34 25.89
CA MET A 89 -33.27 -7.48 26.81
C MET A 89 -33.19 -6.55 28.04
N GLU A 90 -32.83 -5.28 27.80
CA GLU A 90 -32.64 -4.18 28.79
C GLU A 90 -31.30 -4.10 29.53
N ASN A 91 -30.42 -5.09 29.41
CA ASN A 91 -29.06 -5.01 29.96
C ASN A 91 -28.07 -4.44 28.94
N GLU A 92 -27.08 -3.69 29.41
CA GLU A 92 -25.96 -3.25 28.58
C GLU A 92 -25.17 -4.48 28.09
N SER A 93 -25.03 -4.59 26.78
CA SER A 93 -24.24 -5.64 26.14
C SER A 93 -22.75 -5.25 26.20
N PRO A 94 -21.82 -6.20 26.37
CA PRO A 94 -20.39 -5.90 26.28
C PRO A 94 -19.94 -5.57 24.85
N PHE A 95 -20.83 -5.71 23.86
CA PHE A 95 -20.56 -5.46 22.45
C PHE A 95 -20.94 -4.03 22.05
N TYR A 96 -20.13 -3.44 21.16
CA TYR A 96 -20.40 -2.18 20.48
C TYR A 96 -20.81 -2.47 19.04
N GLY A 97 -21.81 -1.75 18.50
CA GLY A 97 -22.35 -1.98 17.15
C GLY A 97 -21.90 -0.93 16.14
N GLY A 98 -20.61 -0.63 16.14
CA GLY A 98 -20.01 0.40 15.30
C GLY A 98 -20.12 1.84 15.85
N LEU A 99 -19.67 2.78 15.04
CA LEU A 99 -19.68 4.21 15.37
C LEU A 99 -21.11 4.72 15.55
N ASP A 100 -21.32 5.62 16.52
CA ASP A 100 -22.62 6.22 16.83
C ASP A 100 -22.87 7.44 15.93
N PRO A 101 -23.77 7.34 14.94
CA PRO A 101 -24.02 8.44 14.00
C PRO A 101 -24.87 9.57 14.59
N SER A 102 -25.39 9.41 15.82
CA SER A 102 -26.20 10.43 16.51
C SER A 102 -25.35 11.48 17.24
N LYS A 103 -24.07 11.17 17.49
CA LYS A 103 -23.13 12.03 18.23
C LYS A 103 -22.38 12.98 17.29
N ASN A 104 -22.23 14.23 17.70
CA ASN A 104 -21.45 15.20 16.93
C ASN A 104 -19.94 14.93 17.07
N GLU A 105 -19.55 14.36 18.20
CA GLU A 105 -18.20 13.91 18.53
C GLU A 105 -17.69 12.90 17.49
N THR A 106 -18.53 11.93 17.09
CA THR A 106 -18.23 10.97 16.02
C THR A 106 -17.92 11.69 14.70
N LEU A 107 -18.74 12.67 14.33
CA LEU A 107 -18.54 13.44 13.09
C LEU A 107 -17.24 14.24 13.11
N GLU A 108 -16.94 14.92 14.22
CA GLU A 108 -15.70 15.73 14.34
C GLU A 108 -14.45 14.85 14.40
N PHE A 109 -14.52 13.70 15.09
CA PHE A 109 -13.45 12.71 15.13
C PHE A 109 -13.11 12.23 13.71
N LEU A 110 -14.11 11.76 12.96
CA LEU A 110 -13.91 11.28 11.60
C LEU A 110 -13.42 12.39 10.67
N ALA A 111 -13.97 13.61 10.79
CA ALA A 111 -13.50 14.74 9.99
C ALA A 111 -12.02 15.05 10.21
N ALA A 112 -11.55 14.95 11.46
CA ALA A 112 -10.14 15.16 11.81
C ALA A 112 -9.25 14.01 11.32
N LEU A 113 -9.69 12.76 11.46
CA LEU A 113 -8.94 11.60 10.97
C LEU A 113 -8.85 11.60 9.43
N PHE A 114 -9.97 11.81 8.74
CA PHE A 114 -9.99 11.86 7.28
C PHE A 114 -9.23 13.05 6.71
N LYS A 115 -9.08 14.16 7.45
CA LYS A 115 -8.15 15.24 7.08
C LYS A 115 -6.73 14.72 6.89
N GLU A 116 -6.23 13.97 7.87
CA GLU A 116 -4.90 13.39 7.84
C GLU A 116 -4.75 12.38 6.70
N ILE A 117 -5.76 11.53 6.50
CA ILE A 117 -5.78 10.54 5.41
C ILE A 117 -5.72 11.24 4.05
N VAL A 118 -6.54 12.26 3.81
CA VAL A 118 -6.51 12.98 2.53
C VAL A 118 -5.23 13.80 2.34
N GLU A 119 -4.49 14.16 3.39
CA GLU A 119 -3.17 14.79 3.23
C GLU A 119 -2.10 13.76 2.84
N LEU A 120 -2.22 12.53 3.35
CA LEU A 120 -1.21 11.49 3.19
C LEU A 120 -1.35 10.71 1.88
N PHE A 121 -2.58 10.47 1.41
CA PHE A 121 -2.86 9.73 0.19
C PHE A 121 -3.18 10.68 -0.98
N PRO A 122 -2.31 10.78 -2.01
CA PRO A 122 -2.48 11.76 -3.07
C PRO A 122 -3.57 11.39 -4.08
N ASP A 123 -3.94 10.10 -4.21
CA ASP A 123 -4.92 9.64 -5.20
C ASP A 123 -6.27 10.34 -5.02
N SER A 124 -6.85 10.87 -6.10
CA SER A 124 -8.12 11.62 -6.04
C SER A 124 -9.29 10.80 -5.53
N THR A 125 -9.14 9.48 -5.35
CA THR A 125 -10.18 8.57 -4.87
C THR A 125 -9.88 8.03 -3.47
N LEU A 126 -10.95 7.86 -2.68
CA LEU A 126 -10.92 7.30 -1.33
C LEU A 126 -12.02 6.23 -1.23
N HIS A 127 -11.72 5.06 -0.70
CA HIS A 127 -12.74 4.07 -0.37
C HIS A 127 -13.24 4.36 1.06
N MET A 128 -14.55 4.52 1.20
CA MET A 128 -15.17 4.86 2.48
C MET A 128 -15.69 3.62 3.22
N GLY A 129 -15.77 2.48 2.55
CA GLY A 129 -16.38 1.25 3.04
C GLY A 129 -17.91 1.34 3.05
N PHE A 130 -18.51 1.39 4.23
CA PHE A 130 -19.95 1.41 4.54
C PHE A 130 -20.67 0.07 4.35
N ASP A 131 -19.96 -1.06 4.37
CA ASP A 131 -20.57 -2.39 4.34
C ASP A 131 -20.99 -2.89 5.72
N GLU A 132 -21.84 -3.92 5.70
CA GLU A 132 -22.26 -4.76 6.83
C GLU A 132 -22.68 -4.03 8.12
N VAL A 133 -23.17 -2.79 8.01
CA VAL A 133 -23.58 -1.98 9.16
C VAL A 133 -24.74 -2.64 9.92
N GLU A 134 -24.49 -2.97 11.20
CA GLU A 134 -25.48 -3.59 12.07
C GLU A 134 -26.45 -2.59 12.74
N PHE A 135 -27.64 -2.41 12.16
CA PHE A 135 -28.65 -1.50 12.70
C PHE A 135 -29.33 -1.97 14.00
N ASN A 136 -29.19 -3.25 14.37
CA ASN A 136 -29.82 -3.83 15.56
C ASN A 136 -29.28 -3.20 16.85
N CYS A 137 -27.97 -2.98 16.93
CA CYS A 137 -27.36 -2.33 18.07
C CYS A 137 -27.88 -0.88 18.24
N TRP A 138 -27.92 -0.11 17.15
CA TRP A 138 -28.44 1.26 17.19
C TRP A 138 -29.91 1.30 17.60
N SER A 139 -30.69 0.34 17.09
CA SER A 139 -32.10 0.16 17.47
C SER A 139 -32.26 -0.16 18.95
N SER A 140 -31.31 -0.87 19.57
CA SER A 140 -31.37 -1.20 20.99
C SER A 140 -31.08 0.02 21.89
N ASN A 141 -30.21 0.93 21.45
CA ASN A 141 -29.67 2.02 22.26
C ASN A 141 -30.69 3.12 22.62
N PRO A 142 -30.96 3.39 23.92
CA PRO A 142 -31.93 4.41 24.35
C PRO A 142 -31.59 5.85 23.94
N ALA A 143 -30.30 6.20 23.91
CA ALA A 143 -29.86 7.55 23.52
C ALA A 143 -30.08 7.79 22.02
N ILE A 144 -29.75 6.81 21.19
CA ILE A 144 -29.99 6.85 19.74
C ILE A 144 -31.50 6.90 19.46
N LYS A 145 -32.31 6.05 20.12
CA LYS A 145 -33.77 6.11 20.05
C LYS A 145 -34.31 7.49 20.37
N LYS A 146 -33.84 8.11 21.47
CA LYS A 146 -34.25 9.47 21.85
C LYS A 146 -33.85 10.51 20.81
N PHE A 147 -32.65 10.40 20.25
CA PHE A 147 -32.20 11.26 19.16
C PHE A 147 -33.11 11.14 17.93
N MET A 148 -33.47 9.92 17.54
CA MET A 148 -34.39 9.67 16.42
C MET A 148 -35.74 10.34 16.64
N LEU A 149 -36.35 10.12 17.82
CA LEU A 149 -37.65 10.70 18.17
C LEU A 149 -37.60 12.23 18.12
N ASN A 150 -36.56 12.84 18.68
CA ASN A 150 -36.40 14.29 18.71
C ASN A 150 -36.21 14.91 17.31
N ASN A 151 -35.74 14.13 16.34
CA ASN A 151 -35.49 14.59 14.97
C ASN A 151 -36.51 14.05 13.96
N GLY A 152 -37.61 13.42 14.42
CA GLY A 152 -38.65 12.89 13.54
C GLY A 152 -38.17 11.75 12.63
N MET A 153 -37.19 10.96 13.06
CA MET A 153 -36.62 9.84 12.30
C MET A 153 -37.34 8.53 12.68
N GLY A 154 -37.72 7.73 11.68
CA GLY A 154 -38.52 6.52 11.88
C GLY A 154 -37.69 5.26 12.12
N SER A 155 -36.44 5.25 11.65
CA SER A 155 -35.57 4.07 11.65
C SER A 155 -34.08 4.43 11.79
N PRO A 156 -33.21 3.53 12.27
CA PRO A 156 -31.78 3.81 12.36
C PRO A 156 -31.14 4.18 11.02
N ILE A 157 -31.69 3.67 9.91
CA ILE A 157 -31.22 4.01 8.56
C ILE A 157 -31.43 5.50 8.24
N ASP A 158 -32.43 6.16 8.83
CA ASP A 158 -32.65 7.60 8.62
C ASP A 158 -31.52 8.44 9.25
N ILE A 159 -31.03 8.05 10.44
CA ILE A 159 -29.85 8.68 11.05
C ILE A 159 -28.64 8.45 10.14
N PHE A 160 -28.47 7.22 9.67
CA PHE A 160 -27.32 6.86 8.82
C PHE A 160 -27.27 7.72 7.55
N LYS A 161 -28.42 7.91 6.88
CA LYS A 161 -28.54 8.75 5.68
C LYS A 161 -28.11 10.19 5.95
N ILE A 162 -28.55 10.78 7.06
CA ILE A 162 -28.21 12.17 7.43
C ILE A 162 -26.74 12.28 7.81
N PHE A 163 -26.25 11.34 8.62
CA PHE A 163 -24.85 11.27 9.04
C PHE A 163 -23.91 11.17 7.84
N THR A 164 -24.22 10.30 6.88
CA THR A 164 -23.47 10.13 5.63
C THR A 164 -23.31 11.45 4.90
N VAL A 165 -24.41 12.17 4.66
CA VAL A 165 -24.37 13.47 3.95
C VAL A 165 -23.51 14.49 4.71
N ARG A 166 -23.66 14.57 6.04
CA ARG A 166 -22.88 15.49 6.88
C ARG A 166 -21.38 15.16 6.83
N LEU A 167 -21.03 13.88 6.94
CA LEU A 167 -19.66 13.40 6.93
C LEU A 167 -18.99 13.65 5.58
N LEU A 168 -19.60 13.23 4.48
CA LEU A 168 -19.04 13.40 3.14
C LEU A 168 -18.84 14.88 2.79
N ASN A 169 -19.78 15.75 3.15
CA ASN A 169 -19.62 17.19 2.99
C ASN A 169 -18.41 17.72 3.77
N ARG A 170 -18.24 17.28 5.03
CA ARG A 170 -17.12 17.71 5.87
C ARG A 170 -15.77 17.24 5.30
N ILE A 171 -15.69 15.99 4.86
CA ILE A 171 -14.48 15.44 4.22
C ILE A 171 -14.16 16.20 2.92
N GLN A 172 -15.17 16.51 2.09
CA GLN A 172 -14.95 17.29 0.87
C GLN A 172 -14.46 18.71 1.17
N GLU A 173 -15.02 19.39 2.17
CA GLU A 173 -14.57 20.72 2.57
C GLU A 173 -13.13 20.73 3.08
N VAL A 174 -12.71 19.65 3.74
CA VAL A 174 -11.31 19.47 4.14
C VAL A 174 -10.43 19.19 2.91
N ALA A 175 -10.83 18.26 2.04
CA ALA A 175 -10.09 17.92 0.83
C ALA A 175 -9.85 19.14 -0.07
N LYS A 176 -10.86 20.02 -0.21
CA LYS A 176 -10.73 21.31 -0.93
C LYS A 176 -9.58 22.18 -0.45
N ARG A 177 -9.25 22.12 0.83
CA ARG A 177 -8.24 22.98 1.46
C ARG A 177 -6.84 22.39 1.41
N VAL A 178 -6.74 21.06 1.39
CA VAL A 178 -5.46 20.35 1.59
C VAL A 178 -4.98 19.62 0.35
N THR A 179 -5.82 19.50 -0.69
CA THR A 179 -5.48 18.79 -1.93
C THR A 179 -5.48 19.75 -3.13
N LEU A 180 -4.57 19.55 -4.08
CA LEU A 180 -4.49 20.38 -5.30
C LEU A 180 -5.67 20.15 -6.24
N THR A 181 -6.25 18.94 -6.24
CA THR A 181 -7.42 18.60 -7.07
C THR A 181 -8.73 19.16 -6.49
N GLY A 182 -8.72 19.56 -5.21
CA GLY A 182 -9.82 20.19 -4.51
C GLY A 182 -10.99 19.26 -4.15
N GLN A 183 -11.18 18.11 -4.78
CA GLN A 183 -12.25 17.18 -4.42
C GLN A 183 -11.76 15.74 -4.44
N ARG A 184 -12.33 14.94 -3.55
CA ARG A 184 -12.17 13.48 -3.56
C ARG A 184 -13.35 12.84 -4.28
N ARG A 185 -13.08 11.80 -5.04
CA ARG A 185 -14.08 10.84 -5.51
C ARG A 185 -14.21 9.75 -4.45
N PHE A 186 -15.42 9.37 -4.07
CA PHE A 186 -15.61 8.30 -3.09
C PHE A 186 -15.97 6.98 -3.77
N ILE A 187 -15.43 5.89 -3.23
CA ILE A 187 -15.90 4.53 -3.49
C ILE A 187 -16.65 4.06 -2.23
N PHE A 188 -17.74 3.35 -2.43
CA PHE A 188 -18.51 2.71 -1.37
C PHE A 188 -18.77 1.27 -1.75
N TRP A 189 -18.84 0.38 -0.75
CA TRP A 189 -19.46 -0.91 -0.95
C TRP A 189 -20.94 -0.77 -1.28
N GLN A 190 -21.51 -1.82 -1.87
CA GLN A 190 -22.85 -1.80 -2.46
C GLN A 190 -23.96 -1.42 -1.48
N GLU A 191 -23.78 -1.67 -0.19
CA GLU A 191 -24.74 -1.40 0.88
C GLU A 191 -25.20 0.06 0.91
N VAL A 192 -24.33 1.01 0.58
CA VAL A 192 -24.70 2.43 0.51
C VAL A 192 -25.80 2.66 -0.50
N PHE A 193 -25.68 1.99 -1.65
CA PHE A 193 -26.68 2.03 -2.70
C PHE A 193 -27.94 1.25 -2.29
N ASP A 194 -27.78 0.01 -1.81
CA ASP A 194 -28.90 -0.86 -1.43
C ASP A 194 -29.77 -0.25 -0.32
N ASN A 195 -29.15 0.48 0.61
CA ASN A 195 -29.84 1.18 1.70
C ASN A 195 -30.38 2.57 1.30
N GLY A 196 -30.18 3.00 0.05
CA GLY A 196 -30.67 4.27 -0.48
C GLY A 196 -30.03 5.50 0.16
N LEU A 197 -28.73 5.43 0.49
CA LEU A 197 -27.99 6.59 1.00
C LEU A 197 -27.75 7.60 -0.12
N LYS A 198 -27.74 8.88 0.26
CA LYS A 198 -27.41 9.97 -0.68
C LYS A 198 -25.91 10.21 -0.67
N VAL A 199 -25.27 9.92 -1.79
CA VAL A 199 -23.84 10.16 -2.02
C VAL A 199 -23.62 11.07 -3.24
N PRO A 200 -22.44 11.71 -3.38
CA PRO A 200 -22.13 12.55 -4.53
C PRO A 200 -22.29 11.79 -5.86
N ASN A 201 -22.85 12.44 -6.89
CA ASN A 201 -23.15 11.81 -8.19
C ASN A 201 -21.92 11.21 -8.90
N ASN A 202 -20.72 11.68 -8.60
CA ASN A 202 -19.47 11.15 -9.16
C ASN A 202 -18.90 9.95 -8.38
N SER A 203 -19.60 9.46 -7.36
CA SER A 203 -19.16 8.30 -6.56
C SER A 203 -19.09 7.02 -7.39
N LEU A 204 -18.31 6.06 -6.90
CA LEU A 204 -18.25 4.69 -7.42
C LEU A 204 -18.91 3.73 -6.44
N ILE A 205 -19.66 2.78 -6.98
CA ILE A 205 -20.23 1.69 -6.18
C ILE A 205 -19.43 0.41 -6.46
N HIS A 206 -18.95 -0.23 -5.41
CA HIS A 206 -18.19 -1.47 -5.47
C HIS A 206 -19.11 -2.66 -5.21
N LEU A 207 -19.37 -3.43 -6.25
CA LEU A 207 -20.28 -4.57 -6.25
C LEU A 207 -19.57 -5.85 -5.81
N TRP A 208 -20.00 -6.40 -4.68
CA TRP A 208 -19.31 -7.52 -4.02
C TRP A 208 -20.23 -8.69 -3.59
N LYS A 209 -21.54 -8.46 -3.44
CA LYS A 209 -22.56 -9.48 -3.08
C LYS A 209 -23.36 -9.90 -4.30
N ASP A 210 -24.53 -9.33 -4.51
CA ASP A 210 -25.45 -9.71 -5.58
C ASP A 210 -25.47 -8.63 -6.65
N LEU A 211 -25.39 -9.06 -7.91
CA LEU A 211 -25.40 -8.16 -9.07
C LEU A 211 -26.81 -7.77 -9.51
N ASN A 212 -27.86 -8.23 -8.81
CA ASN A 212 -29.26 -7.96 -9.17
C ASN A 212 -29.64 -6.47 -9.03
N SER A 213 -28.93 -5.74 -8.17
CA SER A 213 -29.09 -4.31 -7.91
C SER A 213 -27.99 -3.54 -8.65
N ILE A 214 -28.23 -3.14 -9.91
CA ILE A 214 -27.18 -2.52 -10.74
C ILE A 214 -27.19 -0.99 -10.57
N PRO A 215 -26.09 -0.37 -10.07
CA PRO A 215 -26.00 1.08 -9.84
C PRO A 215 -26.15 1.93 -11.12
N GLY A 216 -25.88 1.33 -12.29
CA GLY A 216 -26.04 1.96 -13.60
C GLY A 216 -27.46 2.48 -13.87
N TYR A 217 -28.47 1.93 -13.20
CA TYR A 217 -29.84 2.44 -13.24
C TYR A 217 -30.03 3.81 -12.58
N PHE A 218 -29.11 4.17 -11.69
CA PHE A 218 -29.20 5.34 -10.82
C PHE A 218 -28.13 6.38 -11.13
N GLY A 219 -27.43 6.23 -12.26
CA GLY A 219 -26.45 7.19 -12.77
C GLY A 219 -25.05 7.08 -12.16
N PHE A 220 -24.75 6.00 -11.41
CA PHE A 220 -23.43 5.76 -10.85
C PHE A 220 -22.59 4.81 -11.72
N GLN A 221 -21.28 5.04 -11.74
CA GLN A 221 -20.32 4.07 -12.24
C GLN A 221 -20.03 3.01 -11.16
N ALA A 222 -19.66 1.82 -11.59
CA ALA A 222 -19.36 0.72 -10.68
C ALA A 222 -18.01 0.04 -10.98
N ILE A 223 -17.47 -0.57 -9.94
CA ILE A 223 -16.39 -1.57 -10.01
C ILE A 223 -16.91 -2.87 -9.39
N VAL A 224 -16.35 -4.00 -9.79
CA VAL A 224 -16.87 -5.32 -9.38
C VAL A 224 -15.76 -6.18 -8.79
N SER A 225 -16.03 -6.78 -7.64
CA SER A 225 -15.22 -7.84 -7.05
C SER A 225 -16.01 -9.13 -6.83
N LYS A 226 -17.34 -9.10 -7.01
CA LYS A 226 -18.16 -10.32 -6.96
C LYS A 226 -17.62 -11.38 -7.92
N GLY A 227 -17.36 -12.56 -7.37
CA GLY A 227 -16.80 -13.69 -8.10
C GLY A 227 -15.28 -13.66 -8.21
N TRP A 228 -14.61 -12.69 -7.58
CA TRP A 228 -13.14 -12.53 -7.53
C TRP A 228 -12.61 -12.41 -6.09
N TYR A 229 -13.26 -13.10 -5.16
CA TYR A 229 -12.83 -13.25 -3.76
C TYR A 229 -11.84 -14.42 -3.66
N LEU A 230 -10.57 -14.12 -3.45
CA LEU A 230 -9.47 -15.10 -3.41
C LEU A 230 -9.34 -15.78 -2.04
N ASP A 231 -9.91 -15.17 -1.00
CA ASP A 231 -10.04 -15.65 0.37
C ASP A 231 -11.08 -16.77 0.51
N SER A 232 -12.09 -16.81 -0.38
CA SER A 232 -13.02 -17.94 -0.47
C SER A 232 -12.27 -19.23 -0.68
N TYR A 233 -12.67 -20.33 -0.02
CA TYR A 233 -12.02 -21.66 -0.05
C TYR A 233 -12.14 -22.39 -1.40
N LEU A 234 -11.67 -21.73 -2.45
CA LEU A 234 -11.53 -22.31 -3.76
C LEU A 234 -10.18 -23.04 -3.87
N LYS A 235 -10.18 -24.22 -4.49
CA LYS A 235 -8.94 -24.95 -4.81
C LYS A 235 -8.08 -24.08 -5.73
N PRO A 236 -6.74 -24.11 -5.65
CA PRO A 236 -5.89 -23.30 -6.53
C PRO A 236 -6.14 -23.50 -8.04
N SER A 237 -6.63 -24.68 -8.45
CA SER A 237 -7.07 -25.01 -9.81
C SER A 237 -8.35 -24.30 -10.26
N GLU A 238 -9.02 -23.58 -9.37
CA GLU A 238 -10.27 -22.86 -9.65
C GLU A 238 -10.03 -21.43 -10.18
N TRP A 239 -8.78 -21.13 -10.59
CA TRP A 239 -8.48 -19.98 -11.45
C TRP A 239 -9.37 -19.93 -12.70
N ILE A 240 -9.85 -21.09 -13.18
CA ILE A 240 -10.82 -21.20 -14.27
C ILE A 240 -12.10 -20.44 -13.93
N GLY A 241 -12.66 -20.62 -12.73
CA GLY A 241 -13.87 -19.92 -12.30
C GLY A 241 -13.65 -18.40 -12.26
N TYR A 242 -12.51 -17.95 -11.75
CA TYR A 242 -12.17 -16.52 -11.76
C TYR A 242 -11.95 -15.95 -13.18
N TYR A 243 -11.39 -16.76 -14.09
CA TYR A 243 -11.14 -16.36 -15.48
C TYR A 243 -12.42 -16.35 -16.33
N GLU A 244 -13.29 -17.33 -16.11
CA GLU A 244 -14.56 -17.48 -16.83
C GLU A 244 -15.68 -16.64 -16.21
N ASN A 245 -15.46 -16.07 -15.01
CA ASN A 245 -16.37 -15.10 -14.41
C ASN A 245 -16.49 -13.86 -15.33
N GLU A 246 -17.59 -13.80 -16.08
CA GLU A 246 -17.84 -12.69 -16.99
C GLU A 246 -18.47 -11.51 -16.24
N ILE A 247 -17.74 -10.39 -16.21
CA ILE A 247 -18.26 -9.05 -15.85
C ILE A 247 -19.04 -8.42 -17.02
N SER A 248 -19.14 -9.15 -18.14
CA SER A 248 -19.79 -8.67 -19.35
C SER A 248 -21.30 -8.90 -19.31
N PRO A 249 -22.09 -7.95 -19.87
CA PRO A 249 -23.52 -8.15 -20.08
C PRO A 249 -23.93 -9.26 -21.03
N SER A 250 -22.97 -9.95 -21.64
CA SER A 250 -23.19 -11.13 -22.50
C SER A 250 -23.08 -12.46 -21.76
N SER A 251 -22.96 -12.47 -20.42
CA SER A 251 -22.70 -13.72 -19.70
C SER A 251 -23.84 -14.73 -19.86
N HIS A 252 -23.48 -15.95 -20.24
CA HIS A 252 -24.39 -17.10 -20.24
C HIS A 252 -24.69 -17.61 -18.82
N PHE A 253 -23.92 -17.15 -17.82
CA PHE A 253 -24.05 -17.54 -16.42
C PHE A 253 -25.02 -16.65 -15.63
N TYR A 254 -25.25 -15.41 -16.06
CA TYR A 254 -26.18 -14.46 -15.41
C TYR A 254 -27.01 -13.66 -16.45
N PRO A 255 -27.78 -14.31 -17.35
CA PRO A 255 -28.50 -13.63 -18.43
C PRO A 255 -29.53 -12.59 -17.92
N ASP A 256 -30.14 -12.83 -16.76
CA ASP A 256 -31.18 -11.95 -16.20
C ASP A 256 -30.61 -10.70 -15.51
N VAL A 257 -29.40 -10.80 -14.97
CA VAL A 257 -28.68 -9.69 -14.33
C VAL A 257 -28.35 -8.62 -15.36
N TYR A 258 -27.96 -9.05 -16.55
CA TYR A 258 -27.35 -8.17 -17.53
C TYR A 258 -28.27 -7.67 -18.65
N ALA A 259 -29.49 -8.19 -18.76
CA ALA A 259 -30.51 -7.72 -19.73
C ALA A 259 -30.74 -6.20 -19.68
N ASN A 260 -30.39 -5.61 -18.54
CA ASN A 260 -30.66 -4.28 -18.11
C ASN A 260 -29.37 -3.48 -17.81
N PHE A 261 -28.20 -4.10 -17.91
CA PHE A 261 -26.92 -3.52 -17.54
C PHE A 261 -26.27 -2.81 -18.74
N GLU A 262 -26.01 -1.52 -18.62
CA GLU A 262 -25.24 -0.77 -19.63
C GLU A 262 -23.73 -0.98 -19.39
N PRO A 263 -23.01 -1.73 -20.26
CA PRO A 263 -21.61 -2.09 -20.01
C PRO A 263 -20.67 -0.91 -19.79
N LYS A 264 -21.00 0.26 -20.32
CA LYS A 264 -20.23 1.52 -20.15
C LYS A 264 -20.17 2.01 -18.70
N ASN A 265 -21.05 1.54 -17.83
CA ASN A 265 -21.14 2.00 -16.44
C ASN A 265 -20.19 1.24 -15.50
N VAL A 266 -19.66 0.07 -15.90
CA VAL A 266 -18.60 -0.62 -15.15
C VAL A 266 -17.25 -0.28 -15.73
N ILE A 267 -16.37 0.24 -14.87
CA ILE A 267 -15.07 0.81 -15.27
C ILE A 267 -13.90 -0.10 -14.92
N GLY A 268 -14.15 -1.25 -14.31
CA GLY A 268 -13.13 -2.21 -13.89
C GLY A 268 -13.62 -3.10 -12.76
N GLY A 269 -12.68 -3.68 -12.03
CA GLY A 269 -12.96 -4.54 -10.90
C GLY A 269 -11.70 -4.87 -10.14
N GLU A 270 -11.87 -5.59 -9.04
CA GLU A 270 -10.80 -5.87 -8.07
C GLU A 270 -10.82 -7.34 -7.66
N ALA A 271 -9.63 -7.91 -7.49
CA ALA A 271 -9.47 -9.20 -6.84
C ALA A 271 -9.28 -8.97 -5.34
N CYS A 272 -10.19 -9.49 -4.53
CA CYS A 272 -10.18 -9.29 -3.08
C CYS A 272 -9.41 -10.43 -2.41
N MET A 273 -8.55 -10.08 -1.46
CA MET A 273 -7.87 -11.03 -0.58
C MET A 273 -8.07 -10.57 0.86
N TRP A 274 -9.20 -10.95 1.44
CA TRP A 274 -9.42 -10.80 2.88
C TRP A 274 -8.52 -11.77 3.66
N THR A 275 -8.12 -11.38 4.87
CA THR A 275 -7.00 -12.02 5.58
C THR A 275 -7.38 -12.74 6.87
N GLU A 276 -8.66 -13.04 7.11
CA GLU A 276 -9.15 -13.75 8.30
C GLU A 276 -8.46 -15.11 8.48
N TRP A 277 -8.10 -15.74 7.36
CA TRP A 277 -7.49 -17.07 7.30
C TRP A 277 -6.12 -17.07 6.62
N GLN A 278 -5.45 -15.92 6.52
CA GLN A 278 -4.14 -15.78 5.87
C GLN A 278 -3.09 -15.21 6.82
N SER A 279 -1.83 -15.61 6.60
CA SER A 279 -0.66 -15.02 7.25
C SER A 279 0.33 -14.51 6.22
N ASP A 280 1.37 -13.79 6.67
CA ASP A 280 2.45 -13.29 5.81
C ASP A 280 3.11 -14.40 4.98
N GLU A 281 3.17 -15.62 5.52
CA GLU A 281 3.76 -16.78 4.86
C GLU A 281 2.89 -17.38 3.75
N THR A 282 1.57 -17.25 3.83
CA THR A 282 0.62 -17.92 2.91
C THR A 282 -0.04 -16.97 1.91
N VAL A 283 -0.19 -15.69 2.27
CA VAL A 283 -1.02 -14.73 1.51
C VAL A 283 -0.53 -14.57 0.06
N ILE A 284 0.77 -14.51 -0.18
CA ILE A 284 1.32 -14.31 -1.54
C ILE A 284 1.04 -15.54 -2.44
N GLN A 285 1.12 -16.75 -1.87
CA GLN A 285 0.82 -17.99 -2.60
C GLN A 285 -0.67 -18.13 -2.90
N ARG A 286 -1.53 -17.50 -2.08
CA ARG A 286 -2.96 -17.43 -2.31
C ARG A 286 -3.31 -16.39 -3.39
N ILE A 287 -2.69 -15.20 -3.35
CA ILE A 287 -2.93 -14.15 -4.35
C ILE A 287 -2.45 -14.60 -5.74
N TRP A 288 -1.25 -15.18 -5.81
CA TRP A 288 -0.59 -15.50 -7.08
C TRP A 288 -0.36 -17.01 -7.22
N PRO A 289 -0.62 -17.61 -8.40
CA PRO A 289 -0.82 -16.94 -9.70
C PRO A 289 -2.29 -16.64 -10.05
N VAL A 290 -3.25 -16.98 -9.20
CA VAL A 290 -4.70 -16.89 -9.51
C VAL A 290 -5.11 -15.49 -9.98
N THR A 291 -4.60 -14.45 -9.34
CA THR A 291 -4.88 -13.05 -9.71
C THR A 291 -4.42 -12.70 -11.14
N SER A 292 -3.48 -13.44 -11.74
CA SER A 292 -3.09 -13.24 -13.15
C SER A 292 -4.25 -13.53 -14.11
N ALA A 293 -5.16 -14.44 -13.76
CA ALA A 293 -6.36 -14.73 -14.53
C ALA A 293 -7.32 -13.53 -14.53
N ILE A 294 -7.58 -12.99 -13.35
CA ILE A 294 -8.42 -11.79 -13.16
C ILE A 294 -7.81 -10.58 -13.87
N ALA A 295 -6.49 -10.43 -13.77
CA ALA A 295 -5.77 -9.34 -14.44
C ALA A 295 -5.89 -9.40 -15.97
N GLU A 296 -5.78 -10.58 -16.58
CA GLU A 296 -6.03 -10.71 -18.02
C GLU A 296 -7.49 -10.39 -18.36
N ARG A 297 -8.44 -10.77 -17.50
CA ARG A 297 -9.85 -10.45 -17.72
C ARG A 297 -10.17 -8.97 -17.72
N LEU A 298 -9.54 -8.22 -16.81
CA LEU A 298 -9.69 -6.77 -16.72
C LEU A 298 -8.94 -6.03 -17.83
N TRP A 299 -7.85 -6.61 -18.33
CA TRP A 299 -7.04 -6.00 -19.38
C TRP A 299 -7.56 -6.29 -20.79
N TYR A 300 -8.12 -7.47 -21.03
CA TYR A 300 -8.43 -7.99 -22.36
C TYR A 300 -9.89 -8.43 -22.51
N TYR A 301 -10.61 -7.72 -23.38
CA TYR A 301 -12.04 -7.96 -23.62
C TYR A 301 -12.26 -8.94 -24.79
N ARG A 302 -12.15 -10.23 -24.50
CA ARG A 302 -12.65 -11.32 -25.38
C ARG A 302 -13.43 -12.35 -24.57
N THR A 303 -14.23 -13.18 -25.23
CA THR A 303 -14.82 -14.37 -24.58
C THR A 303 -13.69 -15.21 -23.98
N PRO A 304 -13.78 -15.61 -22.69
CA PRO A 304 -12.73 -16.40 -22.07
C PRO A 304 -12.61 -17.77 -22.74
N ASN A 305 -11.38 -18.25 -22.90
CA ASN A 305 -11.07 -19.62 -23.25
C ASN A 305 -9.99 -20.13 -22.29
N SER A 306 -10.39 -20.96 -21.32
CA SER A 306 -9.52 -21.48 -20.27
C SER A 306 -8.48 -22.46 -20.83
N ASP A 307 -8.81 -23.25 -21.86
CA ASP A 307 -7.86 -24.14 -22.54
C ASP A 307 -6.70 -23.38 -23.18
N GLU A 308 -6.98 -22.20 -23.78
CA GLU A 308 -5.95 -21.32 -24.35
C GLU A 308 -5.15 -20.57 -23.27
N PHE A 309 -5.80 -20.17 -22.19
CA PHE A 309 -5.17 -19.38 -21.13
C PHE A 309 -4.29 -20.22 -20.20
N GLY A 310 -4.70 -21.44 -19.86
CA GLY A 310 -4.00 -22.31 -18.90
C GLY A 310 -2.49 -22.45 -19.15
N PRO A 311 -2.03 -22.78 -20.38
CA PRO A 311 -0.60 -22.84 -20.69
C PRO A 311 0.15 -21.52 -20.48
N ARG A 312 -0.50 -20.38 -20.75
CA ARG A 312 0.09 -19.04 -20.54
C ARG A 312 0.15 -18.67 -19.07
N LEU A 313 -0.83 -19.10 -18.27
CA LEU A 313 -0.83 -18.94 -16.82
C LEU A 313 0.33 -19.73 -16.19
N GLU A 314 0.58 -20.97 -16.62
CA GLU A 314 1.70 -21.76 -16.11
C GLU A 314 3.07 -21.13 -16.46
N GLU A 315 3.26 -20.64 -17.69
CA GLU A 315 4.51 -19.90 -17.99
C GLU A 315 4.59 -18.59 -17.18
N GLN A 316 3.48 -17.88 -16.98
CA GLN A 316 3.47 -16.69 -16.12
C GLN A 316 3.85 -17.03 -14.67
N ARG A 317 3.33 -18.13 -14.11
CA ARG A 317 3.70 -18.65 -12.79
C ARG A 317 5.21 -18.90 -12.73
N CYS A 318 5.78 -19.57 -13.72
CA CYS A 318 7.23 -19.80 -13.79
C CYS A 318 8.03 -18.50 -13.93
N ARG A 319 7.56 -17.52 -14.70
CA ARG A 319 8.19 -16.19 -14.78
C ARG A 319 8.19 -15.47 -13.42
N LEU A 320 7.11 -15.60 -12.65
CA LEU A 320 7.02 -15.01 -11.30
C LEU A 320 7.99 -15.68 -10.32
N LEU A 321 8.10 -17.02 -10.36
CA LEU A 321 9.11 -17.75 -9.58
C LEU A 321 10.54 -17.32 -9.94
N ARG A 322 10.87 -17.20 -11.24
CA ARG A 322 12.18 -16.71 -11.70
C ARG A 322 12.46 -15.26 -11.23
N ARG A 323 11.43 -14.49 -10.90
CA ARG A 323 11.52 -13.12 -10.35
C ARG A 323 11.51 -13.09 -8.82
N GLY A 324 11.55 -14.25 -8.15
CA GLY A 324 11.61 -14.35 -6.70
C GLY A 324 10.25 -14.22 -5.99
N VAL A 325 9.13 -14.27 -6.72
CA VAL A 325 7.80 -14.22 -6.10
C VAL A 325 7.40 -15.64 -5.65
N PRO A 326 7.06 -15.86 -4.37
CA PRO A 326 6.65 -17.16 -3.86
C PRO A 326 5.18 -17.46 -4.26
N VAL A 327 4.97 -17.79 -5.53
CA VAL A 327 3.63 -18.08 -6.08
C VAL A 327 3.20 -19.53 -5.78
N GLY A 328 1.90 -19.73 -5.57
CA GLY A 328 1.27 -21.03 -5.42
C GLY A 328 1.24 -21.84 -6.72
N VAL A 329 0.66 -23.04 -6.66
CA VAL A 329 0.42 -23.92 -7.83
C VAL A 329 -0.86 -23.49 -8.53
N ALA A 330 -0.86 -23.40 -9.87
CA ALA A 330 -2.06 -23.07 -10.65
C ALA A 330 -2.87 -24.33 -11.01
N SER A 331 -2.35 -25.19 -11.88
CA SER A 331 -3.18 -26.24 -12.54
C SER A 331 -2.83 -27.68 -12.13
N GLY A 332 -2.08 -27.86 -11.03
CA GLY A 332 -1.71 -29.18 -10.49
C GLY A 332 -0.25 -29.56 -10.73
N PRO A 333 0.08 -30.87 -10.87
CA PRO A 333 1.45 -31.33 -11.02
C PRO A 333 2.15 -30.71 -12.22
N GLY A 334 3.38 -30.24 -12.01
CA GLY A 334 4.20 -29.63 -13.06
C GLY A 334 5.55 -29.17 -12.51
N MET A 335 6.40 -28.65 -13.40
CA MET A 335 7.68 -28.07 -13.02
C MET A 335 7.92 -26.75 -13.74
N CYS A 336 8.64 -25.85 -13.07
CA CYS A 336 9.23 -24.70 -13.73
C CYS A 336 10.69 -25.02 -14.00
N PRO A 337 11.14 -25.01 -15.27
CA PRO A 337 12.56 -25.21 -15.55
C PRO A 337 13.35 -24.11 -14.85
N LEU A 338 14.36 -24.51 -14.09
CA LEU A 338 15.31 -23.57 -13.50
C LEU A 338 16.02 -22.82 -14.64
N PRO A 339 16.42 -21.55 -14.44
CA PRO A 339 17.22 -20.87 -15.44
C PRO A 339 18.46 -21.72 -15.72
N SER A 340 18.62 -22.19 -16.94
CA SER A 340 19.87 -22.81 -17.36
C SER A 340 20.95 -21.73 -17.33
N GLY A 341 21.89 -21.87 -16.39
CA GLY A 341 23.15 -21.14 -16.49
C GLY A 341 23.87 -21.52 -17.80
N PRO A 342 24.88 -20.74 -18.23
CA PRO A 342 25.66 -21.06 -19.43
C PRO A 342 26.27 -22.48 -19.42
N ASP A 343 26.37 -23.13 -18.25
CA ASP A 343 26.91 -24.47 -18.08
C ASP A 343 25.90 -25.53 -17.56
N GLY A 344 24.59 -25.31 -17.70
CA GLY A 344 23.58 -26.30 -17.30
C GLY A 344 23.40 -26.42 -15.77
N ASP A 345 22.13 -26.47 -15.35
CA ASP A 345 21.63 -26.71 -13.99
C ASP A 345 22.21 -25.85 -12.85
N ILE A 346 21.47 -24.79 -12.51
CA ILE A 346 21.58 -24.14 -11.20
C ILE A 346 21.00 -25.09 -10.15
N SER A 347 21.80 -25.48 -9.15
CA SER A 347 21.36 -26.32 -8.04
C SER A 347 20.26 -25.63 -7.19
N PRO A 348 19.28 -26.38 -6.64
CA PRO A 348 18.31 -25.85 -5.65
C PRO A 348 18.98 -25.14 -4.45
N SER A 349 20.19 -25.54 -4.07
CA SER A 349 20.96 -24.89 -2.99
C SER A 349 21.46 -23.48 -3.35
N ASP A 350 21.62 -23.17 -4.64
CA ASP A 350 22.01 -21.83 -5.10
C ASP A 350 20.80 -20.89 -5.18
N LEU A 351 19.59 -21.40 -5.34
CA LEU A 351 18.35 -20.62 -5.28
C LEU A 351 17.99 -20.19 -3.86
N ILE A 352 18.26 -21.00 -2.84
CA ILE A 352 18.13 -20.59 -1.43
C ILE A 352 19.04 -19.39 -1.13
N LYS A 353 20.23 -19.34 -1.74
CA LYS A 353 21.12 -18.17 -1.62
C LYS A 353 20.60 -16.95 -2.37
N ILE A 354 19.94 -17.11 -3.51
CA ILE A 354 19.33 -15.99 -4.27
C ILE A 354 18.06 -15.48 -3.56
N GLY A 355 17.23 -16.36 -3.01
CA GLY A 355 16.09 -16.00 -2.16
C GLY A 355 16.52 -15.35 -0.84
N ALA A 356 17.64 -15.79 -0.27
CA ALA A 356 18.29 -15.12 0.85
C ALA A 356 18.80 -13.72 0.46
N ILE A 357 19.32 -13.52 -0.75
CA ILE A 357 19.73 -12.18 -1.21
C ILE A 357 18.53 -11.24 -1.39
N GLY A 358 17.36 -11.76 -1.79
CA GLY A 358 16.11 -10.99 -1.85
C GLY A 358 15.48 -10.67 -0.49
N THR A 359 15.74 -11.50 0.53
CA THR A 359 15.27 -11.27 1.91
C THR A 359 16.29 -10.51 2.77
N ILE A 360 17.58 -10.51 2.41
CA ILE A 360 18.61 -9.72 3.09
C ILE A 360 18.52 -8.22 2.74
N THR A 361 17.80 -7.83 1.68
CA THR A 361 17.62 -6.41 1.33
C THR A 361 16.49 -5.68 2.07
N SER A 362 15.70 -6.34 2.91
CA SER A 362 14.68 -5.68 3.75
C SER A 362 15.00 -5.68 5.26
N GLY A 363 16.21 -6.08 5.65
CA GLY A 363 16.53 -6.34 7.05
C GLY A 363 17.96 -6.05 7.48
N GLU A 364 18.63 -5.01 6.96
CA GLU A 364 19.87 -4.52 7.57
C GLU A 364 19.87 -3.00 7.74
N TYR A 365 19.59 -2.61 8.98
CA TYR A 365 19.85 -1.30 9.60
C TYR A 365 21.37 -0.96 9.66
N ILE A 366 22.13 -1.19 8.57
CA ILE A 366 23.59 -1.01 8.52
C ILE A 366 24.01 0.17 7.63
N HIS A 367 23.10 0.76 6.85
CA HIS A 367 23.46 1.90 5.99
C HIS A 367 23.53 3.26 6.71
N HIS A 368 22.76 3.49 7.79
CA HIS A 368 22.75 4.80 8.45
C HIS A 368 23.97 5.07 9.36
N LEU A 369 24.61 4.04 9.93
CA LEU A 369 25.77 4.23 10.80
C LEU A 369 27.05 4.54 10.01
N GLU A 370 27.24 3.89 8.86
CA GLU A 370 28.43 4.08 8.02
C GLU A 370 28.35 5.39 7.21
N ILE A 371 27.16 5.79 6.73
CA ILE A 371 26.97 7.09 6.07
C ILE A 371 27.22 8.24 7.06
N ARG A 372 26.79 8.10 8.33
CA ARG A 372 27.11 9.09 9.38
C ARG A 372 28.60 9.19 9.65
N LYS A 373 29.35 8.08 9.67
CA LYS A 373 30.82 8.09 9.84
C LYS A 373 31.54 8.73 8.66
N ILE A 374 31.09 8.46 7.44
CA ILE A 374 31.65 9.08 6.22
C ILE A 374 31.36 10.58 6.20
N LEU A 375 30.15 11.01 6.55
CA LEU A 375 29.79 12.42 6.68
C LEU A 375 30.58 13.10 7.81
N LEU A 376 30.83 12.41 8.94
CA LEU A 376 31.66 12.92 10.03
C LEU A 376 33.11 13.14 9.58
N LEU A 377 33.68 12.21 8.80
CA LEU A 377 35.03 12.33 8.25
C LEU A 377 35.14 13.48 7.24
N ILE A 378 34.11 13.68 6.40
CA ILE A 378 34.03 14.82 5.47
C ILE A 378 33.95 16.14 6.25
N PHE A 379 33.11 16.21 7.30
CA PHE A 379 33.01 17.39 8.15
C PHE A 379 34.29 17.68 8.93
N CYS A 380 34.96 16.66 9.48
CA CYS A 380 36.27 16.82 10.12
C CYS A 380 37.35 17.29 9.13
N GLY A 381 37.32 16.80 7.88
CA GLY A 381 38.23 17.25 6.82
C GLY A 381 38.00 18.72 6.45
N LEU A 382 36.74 19.15 6.33
CA LEU A 382 36.37 20.55 6.08
C LEU A 382 36.71 21.46 7.27
N ALA A 383 36.54 21.00 8.51
CA ALA A 383 36.89 21.76 9.72
C ALA A 383 38.41 21.92 9.91
N LEU A 384 39.20 20.89 9.58
CA LEU A 384 40.66 20.99 9.56
C LEU A 384 41.16 21.88 8.40
N PHE A 385 40.44 21.90 7.28
CA PHE A 385 40.72 22.82 6.17
C PHE A 385 40.41 24.27 6.52
N THR A 386 39.29 24.58 7.18
CA THR A 386 39.00 25.95 7.65
C THR A 386 40.01 26.39 8.72
N ALA A 387 40.37 25.50 9.65
CA ALA A 387 41.42 25.78 10.63
C ALA A 387 42.80 26.03 9.97
N GLY A 388 43.16 25.26 8.93
CA GLY A 388 44.41 25.43 8.18
C GLY A 388 44.40 26.61 7.19
N TYR A 389 43.23 27.04 6.73
CA TYR A 389 43.07 28.23 5.88
C TYR A 389 43.20 29.53 6.70
N PHE A 390 42.75 29.53 7.96
CA PHE A 390 42.93 30.65 8.90
C PHE A 390 44.32 30.63 9.58
N ALA A 391 44.94 29.47 9.75
CA ALA A 391 46.32 29.35 10.22
C ALA A 391 47.30 29.41 9.02
N GLY A 392 47.62 30.63 8.60
CA GLY A 392 48.74 31.05 7.73
C GLY A 392 49.48 29.98 6.90
N ARG A 393 49.51 30.21 5.58
CA ARG A 393 50.35 29.53 4.56
C ARG A 393 51.77 29.26 5.06
N GLN A 394 52.03 28.09 5.66
CA GLN A 394 53.35 27.44 5.72
C GLN A 394 53.34 26.00 6.29
N GLY A 395 52.24 25.50 6.85
CA GLY A 395 52.24 24.17 7.51
C GLY A 395 51.86 22.96 6.64
N LEU A 396 51.13 23.12 5.52
CA LEU A 396 50.48 21.98 4.86
C LEU A 396 51.45 21.09 4.04
N ALA A 397 52.53 21.66 3.49
CA ALA A 397 53.48 20.92 2.66
C ALA A 397 54.36 19.94 3.48
N ALA A 398 54.57 20.20 4.77
CA ALA A 398 55.41 19.37 5.64
C ALA A 398 54.67 18.15 6.24
N HIS A 399 53.34 18.08 6.13
CA HIS A 399 52.52 17.03 6.76
C HIS A 399 51.81 16.11 5.77
N LEU A 400 51.76 16.47 4.48
CA LEU A 400 51.17 15.64 3.42
C LEU A 400 51.79 14.23 3.31
N PRO A 401 53.12 14.03 3.46
CA PRO A 401 53.70 12.68 3.41
C PRO A 401 53.28 11.77 4.57
N ARG A 402 52.98 12.34 5.76
CA ARG A 402 52.50 11.57 6.93
C ARG A 402 51.03 11.18 6.79
N VAL A 403 50.19 12.07 6.27
CA VAL A 403 48.77 11.78 6.01
C VAL A 403 48.62 10.68 4.95
N LEU A 404 49.40 10.74 3.86
CA LEU A 404 49.40 9.72 2.81
C LEU A 404 49.92 8.35 3.29
N LYS A 405 50.89 8.32 4.22
CA LYS A 405 51.40 7.07 4.80
C LYS A 405 50.39 6.39 5.72
N THR A 406 49.48 7.16 6.33
CA THR A 406 48.40 6.65 7.20
C THR A 406 47.24 6.05 6.38
N LEU A 407 47.09 6.48 5.12
CA LEU A 407 46.08 5.99 4.16
C LEU A 407 46.59 4.83 3.27
N SER A 408 47.78 4.28 3.51
CA SER A 408 48.30 3.15 2.75
C SER A 408 47.46 1.88 2.97
N ILE A 409 47.13 1.20 1.86
CA ILE A 409 46.33 -0.05 1.80
C ILE A 409 46.82 -1.13 2.78
N ASN A 410 48.12 -1.13 3.12
CA ASN A 410 48.71 -2.11 4.04
C ASN A 410 48.34 -1.90 5.51
N ASN A 411 47.92 -0.70 5.93
CA ASN A 411 47.50 -0.42 7.31
C ASN A 411 46.00 -0.62 7.55
N LEU A 412 45.21 -0.83 6.49
CA LEU A 412 43.75 -1.01 6.57
C LEU A 412 43.32 -2.50 6.58
N GLY A 413 44.26 -3.44 6.60
CA GLY A 413 43.97 -4.87 6.76
C GLY A 413 43.11 -5.48 5.64
N ILE A 414 43.13 -4.91 4.43
CA ILE A 414 42.33 -5.39 3.30
C ILE A 414 43.13 -6.47 2.53
N THR A 415 43.33 -7.62 3.16
CA THR A 415 43.88 -8.81 2.52
C THR A 415 42.80 -9.90 2.50
N GLY A 416 42.04 -9.98 1.39
CA GLY A 416 41.05 -11.03 1.19
C GLY A 416 40.60 -11.12 -0.26
N THR A 417 40.29 -12.34 -0.73
CA THR A 417 39.87 -12.64 -2.12
C THR A 417 38.36 -12.49 -2.35
N SER A 418 37.60 -12.03 -1.34
CA SER A 418 36.14 -11.89 -1.40
C SER A 418 35.68 -10.76 -2.34
N ARG A 419 34.44 -10.85 -2.86
CA ARG A 419 33.83 -9.78 -3.68
C ARG A 419 33.78 -8.43 -2.93
N LEU A 420 33.59 -8.46 -1.62
CA LEU A 420 33.60 -7.27 -0.75
C LEU A 420 34.99 -6.61 -0.68
N ALA A 421 36.06 -7.41 -0.63
CA ALA A 421 37.42 -6.90 -0.67
C ALA A 421 37.76 -6.27 -2.03
N ARG A 422 37.26 -6.87 -3.14
CA ARG A 422 37.36 -6.27 -4.48
C ARG A 422 36.58 -4.95 -4.57
N PHE A 423 35.35 -4.88 -4.06
CA PHE A 423 34.57 -3.65 -4.06
C PHE A 423 35.24 -2.54 -3.21
N ARG A 424 35.76 -2.88 -2.03
CA ARG A 424 36.54 -1.95 -1.19
C ARG A 424 37.78 -1.43 -1.92
N LYS A 425 38.48 -2.29 -2.66
CA LYS A 425 39.63 -1.89 -3.49
C LYS A 425 39.21 -0.97 -4.64
N TYR A 426 38.09 -1.24 -5.31
CA TYR A 426 37.58 -0.38 -6.38
C TYR A 426 37.10 0.98 -5.87
N ALA A 427 36.35 1.02 -4.76
CA ALA A 427 35.88 2.26 -4.16
C ALA A 427 37.05 3.12 -3.65
N PHE A 428 38.06 2.50 -3.03
CA PHE A 428 39.27 3.19 -2.60
C PHE A 428 40.07 3.73 -3.78
N ASN A 429 40.24 2.94 -4.86
CA ASN A 429 40.91 3.40 -6.07
C ASN A 429 40.15 4.55 -6.74
N ALA A 430 38.82 4.50 -6.80
CA ALA A 430 38.00 5.58 -7.35
C ALA A 430 38.14 6.87 -6.53
N LEU A 431 38.10 6.78 -5.20
CA LEU A 431 38.34 7.92 -4.30
C LEU A 431 39.76 8.47 -4.44
N PHE A 432 40.77 7.60 -4.56
CA PHE A 432 42.16 8.01 -4.76
C PHE A 432 42.34 8.72 -6.11
N ILE A 433 41.72 8.23 -7.18
CA ILE A 433 41.73 8.86 -8.50
C ILE A 433 41.03 10.23 -8.44
N CYS A 434 39.85 10.33 -7.83
CA CYS A 434 39.15 11.61 -7.68
C CYS A 434 39.98 12.62 -6.89
N PHE A 435 40.62 12.20 -5.79
CA PHE A 435 41.45 13.06 -4.97
C PHE A 435 42.74 13.50 -5.70
N SER A 436 43.38 12.58 -6.44
CA SER A 436 44.59 12.88 -7.22
C SER A 436 44.27 13.81 -8.41
N THR A 437 43.13 13.60 -9.07
CA THR A 437 42.67 14.46 -10.17
C THR A 437 42.32 15.86 -9.65
N PHE A 438 41.70 15.95 -8.47
CA PHE A 438 41.41 17.22 -7.82
C PHE A 438 42.68 17.99 -7.42
N ILE A 439 43.71 17.31 -6.91
CA ILE A 439 45.03 17.91 -6.62
C ILE A 439 45.72 18.36 -7.91
N ALA A 440 45.66 17.57 -8.99
CA ALA A 440 46.25 17.94 -10.28
C ALA A 440 45.58 19.21 -10.87
N ILE A 441 44.26 19.31 -10.76
CA ILE A 441 43.50 20.51 -11.17
C ILE A 441 43.92 21.72 -10.32
N LEU A 442 44.09 21.55 -9.01
CA LEU A 442 44.57 22.61 -8.10
C LEU A 442 46.00 23.09 -8.41
N LEU A 443 46.90 22.17 -8.80
CA LEU A 443 48.26 22.51 -9.23
C LEU A 443 48.28 23.23 -10.58
N LEU A 444 47.39 22.84 -11.50
CA LEU A 444 47.22 23.53 -12.78
C LEU A 444 46.68 24.96 -12.59
N VAL A 445 45.66 25.14 -11.75
CA VAL A 445 45.05 26.45 -11.45
C VAL A 445 45.99 27.37 -10.65
N SER A 446 46.93 26.82 -9.88
CA SER A 446 47.96 27.61 -9.17
C SER A 446 49.19 27.94 -10.02
N SER A 447 49.29 27.40 -11.23
CA SER A 447 50.41 27.60 -12.16
C SER A 447 50.11 28.57 -13.32
N THR A 448 48.88 29.08 -13.44
CA THR A 448 48.54 30.11 -14.43
C THR A 448 48.99 31.49 -13.95
N PRO A 449 49.94 32.16 -14.64
CA PRO A 449 50.29 33.54 -14.31
C PRO A 449 49.10 34.43 -14.70
N HIS A 450 48.59 35.20 -13.74
CA HIS A 450 47.70 36.31 -14.05
C HIS A 450 48.44 37.31 -14.93
N THR A 451 48.11 37.38 -16.23
CA THR A 451 48.41 38.56 -17.05
C THR A 451 47.47 39.68 -16.63
N SER A 452 48.01 40.62 -15.86
CA SER A 452 47.43 41.93 -15.63
C SER A 452 47.47 42.76 -16.91
N GLY A 453 46.34 43.31 -17.33
CA GLY A 453 46.27 44.25 -18.44
C GLY A 453 44.88 44.88 -18.59
N LEU A 454 44.75 46.07 -17.99
CA LEU A 454 43.75 47.16 -18.15
C LEU A 454 42.26 46.84 -17.97
#